data_AF-A0A162DKX7-F1
#
_entry.id   AF-A0A162DKX7-F1
#
_cell.length_a   1.000
_cell.length_b   1.000
_cell.length_c   1.000
_cell.angle_alpha   90.00
_cell.angle_beta   90.00
_cell.angle_gamma   90.00
#
_symmetry.space_group_name_H-M   'P 1'
#
loop_
_entity.id
_entity.type
_entity.pdbx_description
1 polymer ?
#
loop_
_entity_poly.entity_id
_entity_poly.type
_entity_poly.pdbx_seq_one_letter_code
_entity_poly.pdbx_strand_id
1 'polypeptide(L)'
;MSPTLEPIHRLAQGVRTHGPALLAGMPDPHDELMSLVWGPRFDREHALGLVARQPEVAAHTLPALLAAADHFDALHAGAQGRLRRLIVRHRALLGVGGEDGPEPTTGWANT
;
A
#
# COMPACT_ATOMS: atom_id res chain seq x y z
N MET A 1 24.67 -4.79 -3.06
CA MET A 1 23.28 -4.34 -3.33
C MET A 1 22.83 -5.07 -4.57
N SER A 2 21.84 -5.96 -4.50
CA SER A 2 21.41 -6.78 -5.64
C SER A 2 20.61 -5.93 -6.63
N PRO A 3 21.08 -5.73 -7.89
CA PRO A 3 20.46 -4.83 -8.87
C PRO A 3 19.03 -5.24 -9.26
N THR A 4 18.63 -6.48 -8.96
CA THR A 4 17.28 -7.02 -9.24
C THR A 4 16.19 -6.51 -8.28
N LEU A 5 16.56 -5.99 -7.11
CA LEU A 5 15.60 -5.56 -6.07
C LEU A 5 15.31 -4.05 -6.12
N GLU A 6 16.20 -3.28 -6.74
CA GLU A 6 16.11 -1.82 -6.86
C GLU A 6 14.77 -1.33 -7.45
N PRO A 7 14.20 -1.98 -8.49
CA PRO A 7 12.92 -1.58 -9.07
C PRO A 7 11.75 -1.74 -8.08
N ILE A 8 11.75 -2.83 -7.31
CA ILE A 8 10.70 -3.11 -6.31
C ILE A 8 10.79 -2.12 -5.15
N HIS A 9 12.02 -1.78 -4.72
CA HIS A 9 12.23 -0.80 -3.67
C HIS A 9 11.78 0.60 -4.07
N ARG A 10 12.06 1.04 -5.32
CA ARG A 10 11.57 2.33 -5.81
C ARG A 10 10.05 2.38 -5.91
N LEU A 11 9.43 1.31 -6.39
CA LEU A 11 7.98 1.21 -6.45
C LEU A 11 7.36 1.25 -5.04
N ALA A 12 7.88 0.45 -4.11
CA ALA A 12 7.43 0.43 -2.73
C ALA A 12 7.66 1.77 -2.02
N GLN A 13 8.72 2.50 -2.36
CA GLN A 13 8.98 3.83 -1.83
C GLN A 13 7.99 4.87 -2.37
N GLY A 14 7.68 4.86 -3.67
CA GLY A 14 6.66 5.73 -4.24
C GLY A 14 5.28 5.51 -3.60
N VAL A 15 4.92 4.24 -3.38
CA VAL A 15 3.68 3.87 -2.66
C VAL A 15 3.72 4.34 -1.21
N ARG A 16 4.85 4.27 -0.50
CA ARG A 16 4.95 4.78 0.88
C ARG A 16 4.84 6.29 0.97
N THR A 17 5.41 7.00 0.00
CA THR A 17 5.41 8.47 0.00
C THR A 17 4.03 9.04 -0.36
N HIS A 18 3.36 8.46 -1.37
CA HIS A 18 2.11 9.02 -1.91
C HIS A 18 0.86 8.21 -1.56
N GLY A 19 1.01 6.94 -1.21
CA GLY A 19 -0.09 6.05 -0.88
C GLY A 19 -0.91 6.49 0.34
N PRO A 20 -0.32 6.94 1.45
CA PRO A 20 -1.10 7.42 2.61
C PRO A 20 -1.98 8.62 2.27
N ALA A 21 -1.51 9.54 1.42
CA ALA A 21 -2.31 10.67 0.96
C ALA A 21 -3.41 10.21 0.00
N LEU A 22 -3.09 9.37 -0.98
CA LEU A 22 -4.05 8.86 -1.98
C LEU A 22 -5.11 7.91 -1.40
N LEU A 23 -4.79 7.22 -0.31
CA LEU A 23 -5.66 6.24 0.35
C LEU A 23 -6.23 6.76 1.68
N ALA A 24 -5.97 8.03 2.03
CA ALA A 24 -6.56 8.67 3.19
C ALA A 24 -8.09 8.62 3.11
N GLY A 25 -8.72 8.21 4.22
CA GLY A 25 -10.19 8.08 4.29
C GLY A 25 -10.77 6.83 3.62
N MET A 26 -9.94 5.94 3.06
CA MET A 26 -10.39 4.64 2.58
C MET A 26 -10.52 3.65 3.75
N PRO A 27 -11.56 2.79 3.74
CA PRO A 27 -11.80 1.84 4.83
C PRO A 27 -10.72 0.75 4.91
N ASP A 28 -10.16 0.30 3.77
CA ASP A 28 -9.04 -0.63 3.73
C ASP A 28 -8.00 -0.20 2.67
N PRO A 29 -7.00 0.61 3.05
CA PRO A 29 -5.95 1.09 2.14
C PRO A 29 -5.15 -0.05 1.50
N HIS A 30 -4.95 -1.15 2.22
CA HIS A 30 -4.14 -2.27 1.74
C HIS A 30 -4.89 -3.10 0.71
N ASP A 31 -6.21 -3.24 0.85
CA ASP A 31 -7.06 -3.90 -0.14
C ASP A 31 -7.10 -3.11 -1.45
N GLU A 32 -7.27 -1.79 -1.37
CA GLU A 32 -7.21 -0.90 -2.55
C GLU A 32 -5.86 -1.00 -3.26
N LEU A 33 -4.76 -1.00 -2.50
CA LEU A 33 -3.42 -1.18 -3.06
C LEU A 33 -3.25 -2.57 -3.70
N MET A 34 -3.83 -3.62 -3.11
CA MET A 34 -3.79 -4.97 -3.67
C MET A 34 -4.60 -5.08 -4.96
N SER A 35 -5.75 -4.40 -5.05
CA SER A 35 -6.58 -4.33 -6.27
C SER A 35 -5.75 -3.79 -7.45
N LEU A 36 -4.98 -2.73 -7.23
CA LEU A 36 -4.12 -2.12 -8.26
C LEU A 36 -3.08 -3.07 -8.87
N VAL A 37 -2.62 -4.07 -8.13
CA VAL A 37 -1.56 -4.99 -8.53
C VAL A 37 -2.03 -6.43 -8.66
N TRP A 38 -3.35 -6.67 -8.61
CA TRP A 38 -3.91 -8.02 -8.65
C TRP A 38 -3.64 -8.69 -10.01
N GLY A 39 -3.78 -7.92 -11.09
CA GLY A 39 -3.58 -8.39 -12.45
C GLY A 39 -2.11 -8.58 -12.88
N PRO A 40 -1.88 -9.10 -14.10
CA PRO A 40 -0.55 -9.19 -14.71
C PRO A 40 0.04 -7.80 -15.04
N ARG A 41 -0.83 -6.79 -15.15
CA ARG A 41 -0.51 -5.38 -15.35
C ARG A 41 -1.09 -4.57 -14.22
N PHE A 42 -0.54 -3.37 -14.03
CA PHE A 42 -1.07 -2.41 -13.07
C PHE A 42 -2.44 -1.90 -13.53
N ASP A 43 -3.43 -1.93 -12.64
CA ASP A 43 -4.78 -1.45 -12.90
C ASP A 43 -4.80 0.08 -12.88
N ARG A 44 -4.51 0.69 -14.03
CA ARG A 44 -4.50 2.14 -14.21
C ARG A 44 -5.90 2.74 -14.10
N GLU A 45 -6.94 2.02 -14.50
CA GLU A 45 -8.32 2.53 -14.44
C GLU A 45 -8.75 2.69 -12.98
N HIS A 46 -8.52 1.66 -12.15
CA HIS A 46 -8.79 1.73 -10.72
C HIS A 46 -7.96 2.82 -10.04
N ALA A 47 -6.69 2.96 -10.43
CA ALA A 47 -5.80 4.00 -9.90
C ALA A 47 -6.28 5.42 -10.23
N LEU A 48 -6.72 5.66 -11.47
CA LEU A 48 -7.30 6.92 -11.89
C LEU A 48 -8.61 7.20 -11.13
N GLY A 49 -9.42 6.17 -10.87
CA GLY A 49 -10.60 6.25 -10.02
C GLY A 49 -10.28 6.73 -8.60
N LEU A 50 -9.21 6.20 -7.98
CA LEU A 50 -8.74 6.64 -6.66
C LEU A 50 -8.25 8.10 -6.69
N VAL A 51 -7.47 8.47 -7.71
CA VAL A 51 -6.97 9.84 -7.89
C VAL A 51 -8.12 10.84 -8.09
N ALA A 52 -9.14 10.47 -8.86
CA ALA A 52 -10.31 11.33 -9.10
C ALA A 52 -11.10 11.62 -7.81
N ARG A 53 -11.03 10.74 -6.81
CA ARG A 53 -11.66 10.95 -5.48
C ARG A 53 -10.88 11.93 -4.62
N GLN A 54 -9.61 12.19 -4.94
CA GLN A 54 -8.74 13.10 -4.19
C GLN A 54 -8.07 14.13 -5.12
N PRO A 55 -8.86 15.05 -5.70
CA PRO A 55 -8.37 16.00 -6.70
C PRO A 55 -7.28 16.94 -6.15
N GLU A 56 -7.26 17.20 -4.85
CA GLU A 56 -6.29 18.08 -4.19
C GLU A 56 -4.85 17.56 -4.26
N VAL A 57 -4.67 16.23 -4.21
CA VAL A 57 -3.36 15.59 -4.31
C VAL A 57 -3.09 15.03 -5.71
N ALA A 58 -4.14 14.88 -6.53
CA ALA A 58 -4.08 14.30 -7.86
C ALA A 58 -2.97 14.87 -8.75
N ALA A 59 -2.83 16.19 -8.80
CA ALA A 59 -1.84 16.85 -9.64
C ALA A 59 -0.39 16.44 -9.30
N HIS A 60 -0.12 16.15 -8.03
CA HIS A 60 1.20 15.78 -7.54
C HIS A 60 1.44 14.26 -7.58
N THR A 61 0.37 13.47 -7.44
CA THR A 61 0.47 12.01 -7.38
C THR A 61 0.36 11.33 -8.74
N LEU A 62 -0.31 11.95 -9.72
CA LEU A 62 -0.57 11.35 -11.02
C LEU A 62 0.71 10.98 -11.80
N PRO A 63 1.76 11.83 -11.89
CA PRO A 63 3.00 11.46 -12.58
C PRO A 63 3.72 10.29 -11.90
N ALA A 64 3.76 10.30 -10.56
CA ALA A 64 4.38 9.23 -9.77
C ALA A 64 3.60 7.91 -9.91
N LEU A 65 2.27 7.97 -9.99
CA LEU A 65 1.40 6.84 -10.18
C LEU A 65 1.57 6.18 -11.56
N LEU A 66 1.63 6.98 -12.62
CA LEU A 66 1.88 6.48 -13.98
C LEU A 66 3.27 5.84 -14.08
N ALA A 67 4.30 6.48 -13.51
CA ALA A 67 5.63 5.90 -13.44
C ALA A 67 5.63 4.58 -12.66
N ALA A 68 4.91 4.48 -11.55
CA ALA A 68 4.77 3.24 -10.80
C ALA A 68 4.08 2.14 -11.62
N ALA A 69 3.02 2.48 -12.36
CA ALA A 69 2.34 1.54 -13.25
C ALA A 69 3.28 0.96 -14.32
N ASP A 70 4.10 1.81 -14.94
CA ASP A 70 5.07 1.38 -15.96
C ASP A 70 6.18 0.51 -15.35
N HIS A 71 6.66 0.84 -14.15
CA HIS A 71 7.64 0.00 -13.46
C HIS A 71 7.06 -1.36 -13.10
N PHE A 72 5.80 -1.42 -12.63
CA PHE A 72 5.13 -2.69 -12.30
C PHE A 72 4.92 -3.56 -13.55
N ASP A 73 4.49 -2.97 -14.66
CA ASP A 73 4.31 -3.67 -15.93
C ASP A 73 5.63 -4.23 -16.48
N ALA A 74 6.76 -3.59 -16.18
CA ALA A 74 8.09 -4.07 -16.54
C ALA A 74 8.64 -5.17 -15.60
N LEU A 75 8.01 -5.41 -14.44
CA LEU A 75 8.44 -6.46 -13.52
C LEU A 75 8.04 -7.85 -14.04
N HIS A 76 8.97 -8.80 -13.96
CA HIS A 76 8.65 -10.21 -14.17
C HIS A 76 7.69 -10.73 -13.08
N ALA A 77 6.92 -11.77 -13.38
CA ALA A 77 5.87 -12.30 -12.49
C ALA A 77 6.36 -12.64 -11.06
N GLY A 78 7.60 -13.10 -10.91
CA GLY A 78 8.19 -13.37 -9.60
C GLY A 78 8.47 -12.11 -8.76
N ALA A 79 8.80 -10.99 -9.40
CA ALA A 79 8.93 -9.69 -8.74
C ALA A 79 7.58 -9.10 -8.37
N GLN A 80 6.56 -9.23 -9.24
CA GLN A 80 5.19 -8.84 -8.91
C GLN A 80 4.66 -9.64 -7.71
N GLY A 81 4.89 -10.96 -7.67
CA GLY A 81 4.52 -11.79 -6.52
C GLY A 81 5.24 -11.40 -5.21
N ARG A 82 6.49 -10.96 -5.30
CA ARG A 82 7.23 -10.41 -4.14
C ARG A 82 6.58 -9.12 -3.63
N LEU A 83 6.20 -8.22 -4.53
CA LEU A 83 5.52 -6.97 -4.17
C LEU A 83 4.20 -7.26 -3.42
N ARG A 84 3.37 -8.15 -3.95
CA ARG A 84 2.10 -8.55 -3.30
C ARG A 84 2.33 -9.06 -1.87
N ARG A 85 3.34 -9.90 -1.67
CA ARG A 85 3.73 -10.38 -0.33
C ARG A 85 4.18 -9.27 0.60
N LEU A 86 4.89 -8.25 0.10
CA LEU A 86 5.29 -7.10 0.91
C LEU A 86 4.09 -6.29 1.38
N ILE A 87 3.07 -6.10 0.52
CA ILE A 87 1.83 -5.40 0.87
C ILE A 87 1.09 -6.17 1.99
N VAL A 88 0.88 -7.47 1.80
CA VAL A 88 0.21 -8.33 2.81
C VAL A 88 0.98 -8.36 4.12
N ARG A 89 2.32 -8.51 4.08
CA ARG A 89 3.16 -8.48 5.29
C ARG A 89 3.06 -7.16 6.02
N HIS A 90 3.02 -6.04 5.30
CA HIS A 90 2.90 -4.72 5.90
C HIS A 90 1.54 -4.52 6.57
N ARG A 91 0.45 -4.99 5.96
CA ARG A 91 -0.89 -5.02 6.59
C ARG A 91 -0.85 -5.79 7.92
N ALA A 92 -0.26 -6.98 7.92
CA ALA A 92 -0.13 -7.79 9.14
C ALA A 92 0.66 -7.08 10.24
N LEU A 93 1.74 -6.38 9.90
CA LEU A 93 2.53 -5.60 10.87
C LEU A 93 1.77 -4.40 11.44
N LEU A 94 0.92 -3.74 10.64
CA LEU A 94 0.09 -2.63 11.13
C LEU A 94 -1.10 -3.10 11.96
N GLY A 95 -1.69 -4.26 11.63
CA GLY A 95 -2.77 -4.86 12.42
C GLY A 95 -2.34 -5.18 13.85
N VAL A 96 -1.16 -5.78 14.00
CA VAL A 96 -0.58 -6.15 15.31
C VAL A 96 -0.25 -4.94 16.20
N GLY A 97 -0.13 -3.73 15.62
CA GLY A 97 0.13 -2.49 16.37
C GLY A 97 -1.12 -1.70 16.77
N GLY A 98 -2.32 -2.15 16.38
CA GLY A 98 -3.60 -1.46 16.62
C GLY A 98 -4.50 -2.11 17.67
N GLU A 99 -4.06 -3.23 18.23
CA GLU A 99 -4.79 -4.01 19.25
C GLU A 99 -4.14 -3.92 20.63
N ASP A 100 -3.89 -2.70 21.10
CA ASP A 100 -3.77 -2.40 22.54
C ASP A 100 -5.13 -1.87 23.02
N GLY A 101 -6.09 -2.79 23.17
CA GLY A 101 -7.34 -2.60 23.88
C GLY A 101 -7.13 -2.72 25.40
N PRO A 102 -7.98 -2.11 26.23
CA PRO A 102 -7.63 -1.63 27.56
C PRO A 102 -7.22 -2.75 28.52
N GLU A 103 -6.17 -2.46 29.29
CA GLU A 103 -5.73 -3.14 30.52
C GLU A 103 -6.94 -3.70 31.30
N PRO A 104 -6.98 -5.01 31.62
CA PRO A 104 -7.96 -5.51 32.57
C PRO A 104 -7.62 -4.90 33.92
N THR A 105 -8.34 -3.83 34.29
CA THR A 105 -8.40 -3.29 35.65
C THR A 105 -9.00 -4.34 36.57
N THR A 106 -8.21 -5.35 36.90
CA THR A 106 -8.54 -6.30 37.94
C THR A 106 -8.26 -5.59 39.26
N GLY A 107 -9.21 -4.72 39.63
CA GLY A 107 -9.32 -4.17 40.96
C GLY A 107 -9.55 -5.31 41.93
N TRP A 108 -8.47 -5.80 42.55
CA TRP A 108 -8.57 -6.59 43.77
C TRP A 108 -8.42 -5.64 44.95
N ALA A 109 -9.54 -5.02 45.28
CA ALA A 109 -9.85 -4.67 46.65
C ALA A 109 -11.10 -5.46 47.00
N ASN A 110 -10.98 -6.48 47.87
CA ASN A 110 -11.75 -6.53 49.12
C ASN A 110 -11.40 -7.78 49.96
N THR A 111 -11.33 -7.53 51.27
CA THR A 111 -11.31 -8.43 52.45
C THR A 111 -9.99 -9.06 52.84
#